data_AF-A0A7W5LYK7-F1
#
_entry.id   AF-A0A7W5LYK7-F1
#
_cell.length_a   1.000
_cell.length_b   1.000
_cell.length_c   1.000
_cell.angle_alpha   90.00
_cell.angle_beta   90.00
_cell.angle_gamma   90.00
#
_symmetry.space_group_name_H-M   'P 1'
#
loop_
_entity.id
_entity.type
_entity.pdbx_description
1 polymer ?
#
loop_
_entity_poly.entity_id
_entity_poly.type
_entity_poly.pdbx_seq_one_letter_code
_entity_poly.pdbx_strand_id
1 'polypeptide(L)' 'MPRKTKPLVEVAAKTEDGRVPLGIMNTKQALDLPEELDVEISHPDKEAGATDHFIDRDELRKVRRRRG' A
#
# COMPACT_ATOMS: atom_id res chain seq x y z
N MET A 1 -11.16 -24.93 -4.08
CA MET A 1 -11.19 -23.65 -3.33
C MET A 1 -10.13 -22.73 -3.92
N PRO A 2 -10.46 -21.61 -4.58
CA PRO A 2 -9.44 -20.63 -4.96
C PRO A 2 -8.76 -20.12 -3.67
N ARG A 3 -7.43 -20.15 -3.62
CA ARG A 3 -6.69 -19.57 -2.47
C ARG A 3 -6.96 -18.07 -2.47
N LYS A 4 -7.48 -17.52 -1.36
CA LYS A 4 -7.55 -16.06 -1.14
C LYS A 4 -6.15 -15.49 -1.40
N THR A 5 -5.98 -14.76 -2.50
CA THR A 5 -4.74 -14.06 -2.81
C THR A 5 -4.59 -12.90 -1.82
N LYS A 6 -3.38 -12.71 -1.28
CA LYS A 6 -3.13 -11.58 -0.39
C LYS A 6 -3.34 -10.28 -1.19
N PRO A 7 -4.00 -9.25 -0.63
CA PRO A 7 -4.17 -7.98 -1.34
C PRO A 7 -2.79 -7.36 -1.65
N LEU A 8 -2.59 -6.97 -2.90
CA LEU A 8 -1.41 -6.26 -3.38
C LEU A 8 -1.66 -4.75 -3.33
N VAL A 9 -0.59 -4.00 -3.10
CA VAL A 9 -0.57 -2.54 -3.05
C VAL A 9 0.68 -2.03 -3.75
N GLU A 10 0.60 -0.83 -4.32
CA GLU A 10 1.76 -0.09 -4.81
C GLU A 10 2.26 0.85 -3.71
N VAL A 11 3.57 0.90 -3.49
CA VAL A 11 4.18 1.74 -2.46
C VAL A 11 5.21 2.67 -3.07
N ALA A 12 5.22 3.91 -2.60
CA ALA A 12 6.28 4.87 -2.86
C ALA A 12 6.71 5.56 -1.56
N ALA A 13 7.96 5.98 -1.47
CA ALA A 13 8.45 6.83 -0.40
C ALA A 13 8.32 8.31 -0.78
N LYS A 14 7.96 9.15 0.19
CA LYS A 14 8.11 10.60 0.07
C LYS A 14 9.53 10.99 0.46
N THR A 15 10.18 11.74 -0.41
CA THR A 15 11.48 12.36 -0.16
C THR A 15 11.37 13.86 -0.40
N GLU A 16 12.41 14.62 -0.03
CA GLU A 16 12.47 16.07 -0.29
C GLU A 16 12.40 16.38 -1.81
N ASP A 17 12.94 15.47 -2.64
CA ASP A 17 12.97 15.59 -4.10
C ASP A 17 11.70 15.03 -4.78
N GLY A 18 10.74 14.52 -4.02
CA GLY A 18 9.47 14.01 -4.53
C GLY A 18 9.19 12.55 -4.19
N ARG A 19 8.47 11.87 -5.08
CA ARG A 19 7.96 10.50 -4.83
C ARG A 19 8.86 9.45 -5.47
N VAL A 20 9.44 8.57 -4.67
CA VAL A 20 10.30 7.47 -5.14
C VAL A 20 9.52 6.15 -5.11
N PRO A 21 9.25 5.51 -6.27
CA PRO A 21 8.52 4.24 -6.30
C PRO A 21 9.35 3.11 -5.67
N LEU A 22 8.79 2.45 -4.66
CA LEU A 22 9.40 1.27 -4.01
C LEU A 22 8.92 -0.05 -4.63
N GLY A 23 7.73 -0.04 -5.25
CA GLY A 23 7.20 -1.15 -6.03
C GLY A 23 5.89 -1.75 -5.49
N ILE A 24 5.48 -2.87 -6.09
CA ILE A 24 4.26 -3.60 -5.73
C ILE A 24 4.59 -4.67 -4.70
N MET A 25 3.83 -4.69 -3.60
CA MET A 25 3.99 -5.66 -2.52
C MET A 25 2.66 -5.98 -1.86
N ASN A 26 2.60 -7.03 -1.03
CA ASN A 26 1.38 -7.29 -0.27
C ASN A 26 1.25 -6.35 0.94
N THR A 27 0.04 -6.23 1.48
CA THR A 27 -0.24 -5.34 2.63
C THR A 27 0.60 -5.62 3.88
N LYS A 28 1.07 -6.87 4.09
CA LYS A 28 1.99 -7.16 5.20
C LYS A 28 3.37 -6.57 4.92
N GLN A 29 3.92 -6.81 3.73
CA GLN A 29 5.23 -6.26 3.35
C GLN A 29 5.26 -4.72 3.45
N ALA A 30 4.20 -4.04 3.02
CA ALA A 30 4.09 -2.59 3.14
C ALA A 30 4.06 -2.09 4.60
N LEU A 31 3.48 -2.88 5.51
CA LEU A 31 3.44 -2.57 6.94
C LEU A 31 4.73 -2.93 7.68
N ASP A 32 5.53 -3.83 7.11
CA ASP A 32 6.83 -4.26 7.65
C ASP A 32 7.98 -3.33 7.19
N LEU A 33 7.70 -2.28 6.39
CA LEU A 33 8.71 -1.28 6.00
C LEU A 33 9.20 -0.49 7.24
N PRO A 34 10.45 0.02 7.25
CA PRO A 34 10.99 0.84 8.35
C PRO A 34 10.09 2.04 8.67
N GLU A 35 9.76 2.29 9.95
CA GLU A 35 8.82 3.36 10.34
C GLU A 35 9.32 4.77 10.00
N GLU A 36 10.62 4.91 9.79
CA GLU A 36 11.29 6.15 9.38
C GLU A 36 10.97 6.54 7.92
N LEU A 37 10.47 5.60 7.12
CA LEU A 37 10.03 5.89 5.75
C LEU A 37 8.60 6.42 5.74
N ASP A 38 8.46 7.70 5.39
CA ASP A 38 7.18 8.28 5.00
C ASP A 38 6.75 7.69 3.65
N VAL A 39 5.68 6.90 3.64
CA VAL A 39 5.25 6.12 2.47
C VAL A 39 3.81 6.41 2.08
N GLU A 40 3.57 6.44 0.78
CA GLU A 40 2.24 6.48 0.18
C GLU A 40 1.91 5.13 -0.43
N ILE A 41 0.69 4.67 -0.14
CA ILE A 41 0.25 3.34 -0.52
C ILE A 41 -1.00 3.46 -1.39
N SER A 42 -0.96 2.94 -2.61
CA SER A 42 -2.11 2.88 -3.51
C SER A 42 -2.70 1.47 -3.53
N HIS A 43 -4.02 1.37 -3.45
CA HIS A 43 -4.74 0.08 -3.44
C HIS A 43 -5.58 -0.08 -4.72
N PRO A 44 -5.42 -1.18 -5.49
CA PRO A 44 -6.10 -1.40 -6.77
C PRO A 44 -7.63 -1.63 -6.69
N ASP A 45 -8.25 -1.57 -5.52
CA ASP A 45 -9.63 -2.04 -5.32
C ASP A 45 -10.68 -0.95 -5.44
N LYS A 46 -10.28 0.29 -5.70
CA LYS A 46 -11.25 1.34 -6.03
C LYS A 46 -11.57 1.35 -7.51
N GLU A 47 -10.55 1.29 -8.39
CA GLU A 47 -10.70 1.16 -9.85
C GLU A 47 -9.35 0.73 -10.46
N ALA A 48 -9.36 -0.20 -11.42
CA ALA A 48 -8.15 -0.53 -12.17
C ALA A 48 -7.71 0.69 -13.00
N GLY A 49 -6.57 1.30 -12.67
CA GLY A 49 -6.08 2.53 -13.31
C GLY A 49 -6.33 3.81 -12.52
N ALA A 50 -7.12 3.76 -11.44
CA ALA A 50 -7.23 4.87 -10.49
C ALA A 50 -6.10 4.77 -9.45
N THR A 51 -4.89 5.14 -9.86
CA THR A 51 -3.69 5.13 -8.99
C THR A 51 -3.68 6.28 -7.99
N ASP A 52 -4.58 7.26 -8.14
CA ASP A 52 -4.55 8.55 -7.42
C ASP A 52 -5.12 8.50 -6.00
N HIS A 53 -5.45 7.32 -5.49
CA HIS A 53 -5.90 7.11 -4.12
C HIS A 53 -4.79 6.56 -3.26
N PHE A 54 -4.03 7.48 -2.66
CA PHE A 54 -2.99 7.17 -1.70
C PHE A 54 -3.56 7.16 -0.28
N ILE A 55 -3.19 6.13 0.49
CA ILE A 55 -3.44 6.02 1.92
C ILE A 55 -2.10 5.86 2.65
N ASP A 56 -2.07 6.26 3.91
CA ASP A 56 -0.90 6.06 4.78
C ASP A 56 -0.89 4.65 5.41
N ARG A 57 0.13 4.37 6.24
CA ARG A 57 0.25 3.08 6.95
C ARG A 57 -0.88 2.81 7.92
N ASP A 58 -1.38 3.82 8.61
CA ASP A 58 -2.44 3.66 9.62
C ASP A 58 -3.79 3.40 8.98
N GLU A 59 -4.06 4.04 7.84
CA GLU A 59 -5.19 3.74 6.99
C GLU A 59 -5.08 2.33 6.39
N LEU A 60 -3.90 1.92 5.94
CA LEU A 60 -3.68 0.55 5.45
C LEU A 60 -3.97 -0.50 6.54
N ARG A 61 -3.59 -0.23 7.81
CA ARG A 61 -3.93 -1.10 8.95
C ARG A 61 -5.45 -1.26 9.11
N LYS A 62 -6.23 -0.19 8.92
CA LYS A 62 -7.70 -0.23 8.98
C LYS A 62 -8.29 -1.04 7.82
N VAL A 63 -7.77 -0.87 6.60
CA VAL A 63 -8.20 -1.64 5.41
C VAL A 63 -7.93 -3.13 5.60
N ARG A 64 -6.74 -3.50 6.11
CA ARG A 64 -6.37 -4.90 6.38
C ARG A 64 -7.34 -5.56 7.37
N ARG A 65 -7.77 -4.85 8.41
CA ARG A 65 -8.70 -5.36 9.43
C ARG A 65 -10.13 -5.54 8.91
N ARG A 66 -10.57 -4.77 7.91
CA ARG A 66 -11.91 -4.94 7.28
C ARG A 66 -12.00 -6.15 6.34
N ARG A 67 -10.87 -6.76 5.97
CA ARG A 67 -10.81 -7.84 4.96
C ARG A 67 -10.26 -9.17 5.46
N GLY A 68 -9.65 -9.18 6.65
CA GLY A 68 -9.26 -10.38 7.38
C GLY A 68 -10.47 -11.06 7.99
#